data_AF-A0A9R0SXC3-F1
#
_entry.id   AF-A0A9R0SXC3-F1
#
_cell.length_a   1.000
_cell.length_b   1.000
_cell.length_c   1.000
_cell.angle_alpha   90.00
_cell.angle_beta   90.00
_cell.angle_gamma   90.00
#
_symmetry.space_group_name_H-M   'P 1'
#
loop_
_entity.id
_entity.type
_entity.pdbx_description
1 polymer ?
#
loop_
_entity_poly.entity_id
_entity_poly.type
_entity_poly.pdbx_seq_one_letter_code
_entity_poly.pdbx_strand_id
1 'polypeptide(L)'
;MGKLHLLALLLPVLLGLSLLYICEILWLRPERIRKKLRKQGVRGPRPTLLYGNTQEIKRIRQEALPAQKQDTSNYMSTLFPHFMIWRETYGSVFLYSTGAVEVLYVSDPGMVKDMSHCTSFELGKPIFIQKSRKALFGEGILVANGDIWAYQRKNIAQEFFMENIKVMIELIVEASAPLLEVWDSMLDDTGGSREIDVDGYLRSFSADVIARTCFGSDFATGEEIFYKLRQLQKAISQQDALVGLSTVW
;
A
#
# COMPACT_ATOMS: atom_id res chain seq x y z
N MET A 1 15.84 46.95 -25.69
CA MET A 1 14.36 46.90 -25.60
C MET A 1 13.73 45.66 -26.24
N GLY A 2 14.20 45.14 -27.39
CA GLY A 2 13.55 44.00 -28.07
C GLY A 2 13.46 42.67 -27.29
N LYS A 3 14.46 42.33 -26.46
CA LYS A 3 14.45 41.09 -25.66
C LYS A 3 13.39 41.09 -24.53
N LEU A 4 13.07 42.26 -23.98
CA LEU A 4 12.10 42.40 -22.88
C LEU A 4 10.66 42.21 -23.36
N HIS A 5 10.34 42.71 -24.56
CA HIS A 5 9.03 42.50 -25.20
C HIS A 5 8.82 41.05 -25.64
N LEU A 6 9.87 40.37 -26.11
CA LEU A 6 9.79 38.96 -26.48
C LEU A 6 9.50 38.09 -25.24
N LEU A 7 10.18 38.36 -24.11
CA LEU A 7 9.93 37.68 -22.84
C LEU A 7 8.51 37.93 -22.31
N ALA A 8 8.00 39.16 -22.44
CA ALA A 8 6.64 39.51 -22.01
C ALA A 8 5.54 38.79 -22.81
N LEU A 9 5.78 38.45 -24.09
CA LEU A 9 4.86 37.69 -24.93
C LEU A 9 4.96 36.17 -24.70
N LEU A 10 6.14 35.66 -24.35
CA LEU A 10 6.35 34.24 -24.08
C LEU A 10 5.70 33.78 -22.76
N LEU A 11 5.70 34.62 -21.74
CA LEU A 11 5.14 34.30 -20.43
C LEU A 11 3.65 33.91 -20.45
N PRO A 12 2.72 34.67 -21.07
CA PRO A 12 1.30 34.30 -21.12
C PRO A 12 1.05 33.05 -21.97
N VAL A 13 1.86 32.80 -23.00
CA VAL A 13 1.77 31.56 -23.80
C VAL A 13 2.16 30.36 -22.94
N LEU A 14 3.27 30.44 -22.21
CA LEU A 14 3.69 29.38 -21.29
C LEU A 14 2.66 29.15 -20.18
N LEU A 15 2.11 30.22 -19.60
CA LEU A 15 1.02 30.14 -18.62
C LEU A 15 -0.22 29.46 -19.20
N GLY A 16 -0.64 29.86 -20.40
CA GLY A 16 -1.78 29.24 -21.10
C GLY A 16 -1.57 27.75 -21.35
N LEU A 17 -0.39 27.37 -21.86
CA LEU A 17 -0.04 25.96 -22.07
C LEU A 17 0.00 25.17 -20.75
N SER A 18 0.55 25.76 -19.69
CA SER A 18 0.57 25.13 -18.36
C SER A 18 -0.84 24.92 -17.80
N LEU A 19 -1.74 25.90 -17.95
CA LEU A 19 -3.12 25.80 -17.50
C LEU A 19 -3.88 24.73 -18.28
N LEU A 20 -3.70 24.67 -19.60
CA LEU A 20 -4.29 23.63 -20.44
C LEU A 20 -3.79 22.24 -20.03
N TYR A 21 -2.49 22.09 -19.77
CA TYR A 21 -1.91 20.83 -19.29
C TYR A 21 -2.48 20.42 -17.93
N ILE A 22 -2.63 21.37 -16.99
CA ILE A 22 -3.24 21.13 -15.68
C ILE A 22 -4.71 20.71 -15.83
N CYS A 23 -5.48 21.40 -16.68
CA CYS A 23 -6.88 21.04 -16.97
C CYS A 23 -6.99 19.64 -17.60
N GLU A 24 -6.06 19.29 -18.49
CA GLU A 24 -6.02 17.97 -19.11
C GLU A 24 -5.77 16.86 -18.07
N ILE A 25 -4.84 17.07 -17.14
CA ILE A 25 -4.49 16.09 -16.10
C ILE A 25 -5.57 16.01 -15.01
N LEU A 26 -6.01 17.13 -14.47
CA LEU A 26 -6.90 17.15 -13.30
C LEU A 26 -8.37 16.91 -13.67
N TRP A 27 -8.80 17.27 -14.87
CA TRP A 27 -10.22 17.21 -15.26
C TRP A 27 -10.48 16.27 -16.44
N LEU A 28 -9.89 16.57 -17.61
CA LEU A 28 -10.31 15.96 -18.86
C LEU A 28 -9.95 14.47 -18.92
N ARG A 29 -8.72 14.11 -18.59
CA ARG A 29 -8.26 12.72 -18.60
C ARG A 29 -9.05 11.83 -17.61
N PRO A 30 -9.22 12.21 -16.33
CA PRO A 30 -10.04 11.44 -15.39
C PRO A 30 -11.50 11.29 -15.86
N GLU A 31 -12.13 12.36 -16.36
CA GLU A 31 -13.52 12.29 -16.83
C GLU A 31 -13.67 11.42 -18.11
N ARG A 32 -12.67 11.37 -19.00
CA ARG A 32 -12.68 10.45 -20.15
C ARG A 32 -12.68 8.99 -19.69
N ILE A 33 -11.84 8.64 -18.70
CA ILE A 33 -11.79 7.29 -18.11
C ILE A 33 -13.13 6.96 -17.47
N ARG A 34 -13.65 7.84 -16.62
CA ARG A 34 -14.95 7.66 -15.97
C ARG A 34 -16.08 7.49 -16.97
N LYS A 35 -16.14 8.30 -18.03
CA LYS A 35 -17.14 8.16 -19.10
C LYS A 35 -17.07 6.81 -19.79
N LYS A 36 -15.87 6.29 -20.08
CA LYS A 36 -15.69 4.98 -20.73
C LYS A 36 -16.23 3.85 -19.84
N LEU A 37 -15.90 3.88 -18.54
CA LEU A 37 -16.34 2.86 -17.57
C LEU A 37 -17.84 2.97 -17.25
N ARG A 38 -18.39 4.19 -17.16
CA ARG A 38 -19.85 4.41 -16.99
C ARG A 38 -20.65 3.82 -18.16
N LYS A 39 -20.14 3.93 -19.40
CA LYS A 39 -20.76 3.29 -20.58
C LYS A 39 -20.78 1.77 -20.50
N GLN A 40 -19.88 1.17 -19.74
CA GLN A 40 -19.83 -0.28 -19.46
C GLN A 40 -20.67 -0.67 -18.24
N GLY A 41 -21.42 0.27 -17.65
CA GLY A 41 -22.27 0.02 -16.47
C GLY A 41 -21.58 0.22 -15.12
N VAL A 42 -20.28 0.55 -15.09
CA VAL A 42 -19.55 0.78 -13.84
C VAL A 42 -19.94 2.14 -13.26
N ARG A 43 -20.60 2.11 -12.10
CA ARG A 43 -21.00 3.29 -11.33
C ARG A 43 -20.06 3.52 -10.15
N GLY A 44 -20.29 4.58 -9.39
CA GLY A 44 -19.50 4.88 -8.20
C GLY A 44 -19.77 6.28 -7.65
N PRO A 45 -19.17 6.62 -6.50
CA PRO A 45 -19.33 7.92 -5.88
C PRO A 45 -18.82 9.05 -6.79
N ARG A 46 -19.45 10.23 -6.72
CA ARG A 46 -19.05 11.37 -7.54
C ARG A 46 -17.78 12.01 -6.95
N PRO A 47 -16.65 12.06 -7.68
CA PRO A 47 -15.43 12.66 -7.15
C PRO A 47 -15.48 14.19 -7.24
N THR A 48 -14.78 14.83 -6.30
CA THR A 48 -14.44 16.26 -6.37
C THR A 48 -13.25 16.49 -7.28
N LEU A 49 -13.13 17.68 -7.86
CA LEU A 49 -12.09 17.98 -8.85
C LEU A 49 -10.66 17.73 -8.33
N LEU A 50 -10.30 18.27 -7.17
CA LEU A 50 -8.92 18.24 -6.68
C LEU A 50 -8.62 17.01 -5.82
N TYR A 51 -9.59 16.55 -5.01
CA TYR A 51 -9.35 15.52 -4.00
C TYR A 51 -9.95 14.17 -4.34
N GLY A 52 -10.68 14.06 -5.47
CA GLY A 52 -11.46 12.87 -5.77
C GLY A 52 -12.49 12.62 -4.67
N ASN A 53 -12.52 11.39 -4.15
CA ASN A 53 -13.35 10.97 -3.02
C ASN A 53 -12.60 10.97 -1.68
N THR A 54 -11.37 11.48 -1.61
CA THR A 54 -10.54 11.39 -0.39
C THR A 54 -11.19 12.06 0.82
N GLN A 55 -11.89 13.18 0.62
CA GLN A 55 -12.61 13.87 1.71
C GLN A 55 -13.82 13.07 2.19
N GLU A 56 -14.55 12.44 1.27
CA GLU A 56 -15.67 11.55 1.59
C GLU A 56 -15.19 10.33 2.38
N ILE A 57 -14.06 9.72 1.98
CA ILE A 57 -13.42 8.61 2.69
C ILE A 57 -13.05 9.03 4.12
N LYS A 58 -12.43 10.21 4.29
CA LYS A 58 -12.07 10.76 5.61
C LYS A 58 -13.31 10.96 6.48
N ARG A 59 -14.37 11.55 5.93
CA ARG A 59 -15.63 11.78 6.63
C ARG A 59 -16.27 10.46 7.09
N ILE A 60 -16.45 9.50 6.18
CA ILE A 60 -17.03 8.18 6.50
C ILE A 60 -16.23 7.50 7.61
N ARG A 61 -14.89 7.55 7.55
CA ARG A 61 -14.04 6.97 8.58
C ARG A 61 -14.25 7.62 9.95
N GLN A 62 -14.36 8.95 10.00
CA GLN A 62 -14.61 9.69 11.24
C GLN A 62 -16.01 9.39 11.82
N GLU A 63 -17.02 9.28 10.97
CA GLU A 63 -18.40 8.94 11.37
C GLU A 63 -18.52 7.48 11.85
N ALA A 64 -17.70 6.57 11.32
CA ALA A 64 -17.69 5.17 11.71
C ALA A 64 -16.92 4.89 13.02
N LEU A 65 -15.95 5.74 13.40
CA LEU A 65 -15.12 5.56 14.60
C LEU A 65 -15.91 5.25 15.90
N PRO A 66 -17.04 5.93 16.20
CA PRO A 66 -17.83 5.64 17.40
C PRO A 66 -18.46 4.24 17.41
N ALA A 67 -18.85 3.72 16.24
CA ALA A 67 -19.48 2.39 16.10
C ALA A 67 -18.46 1.23 16.11
N GLN A 68 -17.16 1.52 15.95
CA GLN A 68 -16.08 0.53 15.82
C GLN A 68 -15.73 -0.21 17.13
N LYS A 69 -16.21 0.25 18.28
CA LYS A 69 -15.90 -0.40 19.57
C LYS A 69 -16.63 -1.73 19.80
N GLN A 70 -17.58 -2.10 18.94
CA GLN A 70 -18.57 -3.14 19.25
C GLN A 70 -18.46 -4.43 18.45
N ASP A 71 -17.72 -4.48 17.34
CA ASP A 71 -17.60 -5.68 16.50
C ASP A 71 -16.14 -5.97 16.12
N THR A 72 -15.54 -6.92 16.83
CA THR A 72 -14.15 -7.36 16.63
C THR A 72 -14.01 -8.36 15.48
N SER A 73 -15.12 -8.90 14.96
CA SER A 73 -15.10 -9.99 13.98
C SER A 73 -14.87 -9.50 12.54
N ASN A 74 -15.32 -8.28 12.21
CA ASN A 74 -15.25 -7.74 10.86
C ASN A 74 -14.28 -6.53 10.78
N TYR A 75 -12.99 -6.82 10.65
CA TYR A 75 -11.98 -5.76 10.52
C TYR A 75 -12.20 -4.86 9.29
N MET A 76 -12.86 -5.36 8.24
CA MET A 76 -13.04 -4.62 6.99
C MET A 76 -13.98 -3.43 7.15
N SER A 77 -15.09 -3.58 7.90
CA SER A 77 -16.00 -2.47 8.20
C SER A 77 -15.33 -1.43 9.11
N THR A 78 -14.40 -1.87 9.97
CA THR A 78 -13.64 -0.99 10.85
C THR A 78 -12.55 -0.21 10.11
N LEU A 79 -11.72 -0.88 9.32
CA LEU A 79 -10.59 -0.23 8.64
C LEU A 79 -11.01 0.50 7.36
N PHE A 80 -12.00 -0.04 6.62
CA PHE A 80 -12.41 0.45 5.31
C PHE A 80 -13.93 0.59 5.17
N PRO A 81 -14.61 1.36 6.05
CA PRO A 81 -16.08 1.49 6.05
C PRO A 81 -16.65 2.01 4.72
N HIS A 82 -15.91 2.87 4.02
CA HIS A 82 -16.31 3.41 2.72
C HIS A 82 -16.46 2.34 1.65
N PHE A 83 -15.63 1.29 1.64
CA PHE A 83 -15.80 0.18 0.70
C PHE A 83 -17.06 -0.61 0.99
N MET A 84 -17.46 -0.77 2.25
CA MET A 84 -18.70 -1.45 2.61
C MET A 84 -19.92 -0.67 2.08
N ILE A 85 -19.98 0.63 2.38
CA ILE A 85 -21.07 1.52 1.95
C ILE A 85 -21.16 1.57 0.42
N TRP A 86 -20.04 1.76 -0.27
CA TRP A 86 -20.03 1.85 -1.73
C TRP A 86 -20.32 0.52 -2.41
N ARG A 87 -19.90 -0.61 -1.83
CA ARG A 87 -20.26 -1.93 -2.34
C ARG A 87 -21.76 -2.18 -2.24
N GLU A 88 -22.39 -1.80 -1.14
CA GLU A 88 -23.85 -1.88 -0.98
C GLU A 88 -24.59 -0.96 -1.95
N THR A 89 -24.05 0.23 -2.22
CA THR A 89 -24.69 1.25 -3.08
C THR A 89 -24.50 0.98 -4.57
N TYR A 90 -23.32 0.55 -4.99
CA TYR A 90 -22.91 0.49 -6.40
C TYR A 90 -22.65 -0.94 -6.90
N GLY A 91 -22.57 -1.93 -6.00
CA GLY A 91 -22.31 -3.33 -6.32
C GLY A 91 -20.86 -3.76 -6.09
N SER A 92 -20.52 -4.97 -6.53
CA SER A 92 -19.18 -5.57 -6.37
C SER A 92 -18.09 -4.90 -7.22
N VAL A 93 -18.48 -4.08 -8.20
CA VAL A 93 -17.56 -3.34 -9.08
C VAL A 93 -17.99 -1.88 -9.12
N PHE A 94 -17.10 -0.98 -8.69
CA PHE A 94 -17.38 0.45 -8.72
C PHE A 94 -16.10 1.26 -8.90
N LEU A 95 -16.27 2.51 -9.35
CA LEU A 95 -15.19 3.44 -9.63
C LEU A 95 -15.17 4.57 -8.61
N TYR A 96 -14.01 4.86 -8.03
CA TYR A 96 -13.80 6.04 -7.18
C TYR A 96 -12.47 6.71 -7.55
N SER A 97 -12.22 7.91 -7.04
CA SER A 97 -11.00 8.65 -7.38
C SER A 97 -10.23 9.08 -6.14
N THR A 98 -8.90 9.12 -6.24
CA THR A 98 -7.99 9.70 -5.24
C THR A 98 -7.18 10.80 -5.91
N GLY A 99 -7.58 12.06 -5.67
CA GLY A 99 -7.13 13.17 -6.52
C GLY A 99 -7.55 12.94 -7.98
N ALA A 100 -6.60 13.07 -8.91
CA ALA A 100 -6.80 12.83 -10.33
C ALA A 100 -6.65 11.34 -10.75
N VAL A 101 -6.37 10.44 -9.79
CA VAL A 101 -6.21 9.00 -10.07
C VAL A 101 -7.55 8.30 -9.93
N GLU A 102 -8.01 7.68 -11.01
CA GLU A 102 -9.21 6.83 -11.03
C GLU A 102 -8.84 5.40 -10.58
N VAL A 103 -9.59 4.86 -9.63
CA VAL A 103 -9.37 3.54 -9.04
C VAL A 103 -10.64 2.69 -9.21
N LEU A 104 -10.48 1.60 -9.96
CA LEU A 104 -11.53 0.59 -10.12
C LEU A 104 -11.45 -0.38 -8.94
N TYR A 105 -12.49 -0.41 -8.12
CA TYR A 105 -12.66 -1.43 -7.10
C TYR A 105 -13.36 -2.65 -7.70
N VAL A 106 -12.83 -3.84 -7.42
CA VAL A 106 -13.37 -5.12 -7.89
C VAL A 106 -13.37 -6.10 -6.71
N SER A 107 -14.55 -6.56 -6.31
CA SER A 107 -14.74 -7.63 -5.32
C SER A 107 -15.54 -8.82 -5.85
N ASP A 108 -15.89 -8.81 -7.13
CA ASP A 108 -16.48 -9.96 -7.80
C ASP A 108 -15.45 -11.10 -7.90
N PRO A 109 -15.70 -12.29 -7.33
CA PRO A 109 -14.71 -13.37 -7.30
C PRO A 109 -14.31 -13.87 -8.70
N GLY A 110 -15.23 -13.86 -9.67
CA GLY A 110 -14.95 -14.27 -11.04
C GLY A 110 -13.98 -13.31 -11.71
N MET A 111 -14.25 -12.01 -11.63
CA MET A 111 -13.35 -10.98 -12.16
C MET A 111 -12.00 -10.94 -11.45
N VAL A 112 -11.97 -11.10 -10.12
CA VAL A 112 -10.70 -11.16 -9.36
C VAL A 112 -9.88 -12.36 -9.80
N LYS A 113 -10.51 -13.52 -10.03
CA LYS A 113 -9.85 -14.70 -10.58
C LYS A 113 -9.27 -14.40 -11.96
N ASP A 114 -10.05 -13.83 -12.87
CA ASP A 114 -9.58 -13.50 -14.23
C ASP A 114 -8.42 -12.50 -14.22
N MET A 115 -8.50 -11.48 -13.36
CA MET A 115 -7.40 -10.53 -13.14
C MET A 115 -6.15 -11.21 -12.58
N SER A 116 -6.30 -12.20 -11.70
CA SER A 116 -5.16 -12.93 -11.10
C SER A 116 -4.45 -13.85 -12.11
N HIS A 117 -5.17 -14.30 -13.14
CA HIS A 117 -4.60 -15.08 -14.25
C HIS A 117 -4.02 -14.20 -15.36
N CYS A 118 -4.26 -12.89 -15.33
CA CYS A 118 -3.72 -11.98 -16.32
C CYS A 118 -2.20 -11.88 -16.16
N THR A 119 -1.46 -12.45 -17.11
CA THR A 119 0.01 -12.39 -17.15
C THR A 119 0.53 -11.14 -17.86
N SER A 120 -0.36 -10.25 -18.33
CA SER A 120 0.05 -9.00 -18.97
C SER A 120 0.75 -8.08 -17.97
N PHE A 121 1.89 -7.53 -18.37
CA PHE A 121 2.61 -6.53 -17.59
C PHE A 121 1.86 -5.19 -17.47
N GLU A 122 0.76 -5.03 -18.22
CA GLU A 122 -0.09 -3.82 -18.20
C GLU A 122 -0.89 -3.67 -16.89
N LEU A 123 -1.16 -4.76 -16.15
CA LEU A 123 -1.78 -4.74 -14.82
C LEU A 123 -0.76 -4.75 -13.68
N GLY A 124 0.39 -4.13 -13.91
CA GLY A 124 1.46 -4.02 -12.94
C GLY A 124 1.17 -3.08 -11.75
N LYS A 125 2.14 -2.98 -10.84
CA LYS A 125 2.14 -2.04 -9.73
C LYS A 125 2.04 -0.59 -10.24
N PRO A 126 1.10 0.21 -9.75
CA PRO A 126 0.96 1.62 -10.14
C PRO A 126 2.22 2.44 -9.89
N ILE A 127 2.51 3.40 -10.77
CA ILE A 127 3.69 4.27 -10.68
C ILE A 127 3.77 5.01 -9.34
N PHE A 128 2.64 5.45 -8.78
CA PHE A 128 2.64 6.14 -7.49
C PHE A 128 3.13 5.24 -6.35
N ILE A 129 2.80 3.94 -6.37
CA ILE A 129 3.30 2.95 -5.39
C ILE A 129 4.80 2.73 -5.58
N GLN A 130 5.27 2.66 -6.82
CA GLN A 130 6.69 2.51 -7.11
C GLN A 130 7.49 3.71 -6.60
N LYS A 131 7.01 4.93 -6.85
CA LYS A 131 7.64 6.17 -6.38
C LYS A 131 7.63 6.28 -4.86
N SER A 132 6.45 6.14 -4.22
CA SER A 132 6.34 6.36 -2.77
C SER A 132 7.12 5.34 -1.95
N ARG A 133 7.30 4.13 -2.48
CA ARG A 133 8.02 3.05 -1.80
C ARG A 133 9.45 2.84 -2.31
N LYS A 134 9.95 3.69 -3.22
CA LYS A 134 11.29 3.56 -3.82
C LYS A 134 12.40 3.58 -2.76
N ALA A 135 12.26 4.40 -1.73
CA ALA A 135 13.26 4.47 -0.66
C ALA A 135 13.37 3.15 0.12
N LEU A 136 12.25 2.43 0.32
CA LEU A 136 12.24 1.14 1.04
C LEU A 136 12.67 -0.02 0.16
N PHE A 137 12.17 -0.07 -1.08
CA PHE A 137 12.27 -1.28 -1.89
C PHE A 137 13.15 -1.12 -3.13
N GLY A 138 13.62 0.09 -3.44
CA GLY A 138 14.36 0.37 -4.67
C GLY A 138 13.56 -0.06 -5.89
N GLU A 139 14.17 -0.90 -6.73
CA GLU A 139 13.54 -1.57 -7.88
C GLU A 139 13.22 -3.05 -7.56
N GLY A 140 13.01 -3.36 -6.28
CA GLY A 140 12.77 -4.71 -5.79
C GLY A 140 11.41 -5.27 -6.16
N ILE A 141 11.25 -6.56 -5.89
CA ILE A 141 10.13 -7.40 -6.37
C ILE A 141 8.74 -6.90 -5.94
N LEU A 142 8.65 -6.14 -4.86
CA LEU A 142 7.39 -5.59 -4.36
C LEU A 142 6.85 -4.42 -5.21
N VAL A 143 7.72 -3.77 -5.98
CA VAL A 143 7.40 -2.59 -6.80
C VAL A 143 7.73 -2.77 -8.29
N ALA A 144 8.59 -3.73 -8.65
CA ALA A 144 8.91 -4.03 -10.03
C ALA A 144 7.71 -4.54 -10.84
N ASN A 145 7.76 -4.30 -12.15
CA ASN A 145 6.84 -4.85 -13.16
C ASN A 145 7.65 -5.48 -14.30
N GLY A 146 6.96 -6.12 -15.25
CA GLY A 146 7.63 -6.55 -16.48
C GLY A 146 8.59 -7.72 -16.28
N ASP A 147 9.56 -7.76 -17.17
CA ASP A 147 10.65 -8.74 -17.15
C ASP A 147 11.52 -8.62 -15.90
N ILE A 148 11.68 -7.41 -15.35
CA ILE A 148 12.43 -7.18 -14.09
C ILE A 148 11.78 -7.96 -12.95
N TRP A 149 10.45 -7.83 -12.81
CA TRP A 149 9.71 -8.58 -11.80
C TRP A 149 9.80 -10.09 -12.04
N ALA A 150 9.64 -10.54 -13.29
CA ALA A 150 9.68 -11.95 -13.64
C ALA A 150 11.04 -12.59 -13.31
N TYR A 151 12.12 -11.87 -13.62
CA TYR A 151 13.50 -12.27 -13.30
C TYR A 151 13.72 -12.38 -11.78
N GLN A 152 13.39 -11.32 -11.03
CA GLN A 152 13.54 -11.32 -9.56
C GLN A 152 12.69 -12.41 -8.90
N ARG A 153 11.45 -12.62 -9.36
CA ARG A 153 10.55 -13.66 -8.86
C ARG A 153 11.11 -15.05 -9.10
N LYS A 154 11.68 -15.30 -10.29
CA LYS A 154 12.29 -16.57 -10.63
C LYS A 154 13.49 -16.89 -9.72
N ASN A 155 14.35 -15.90 -9.46
CA ASN A 155 15.52 -16.08 -8.60
C ASN A 155 15.11 -16.39 -7.15
N ILE A 156 14.15 -15.63 -6.60
CA ILE A 156 13.71 -15.80 -5.21
C ILE A 156 12.92 -17.10 -5.01
N ALA A 157 12.23 -17.61 -6.04
CA ALA A 157 11.36 -18.79 -5.89
C ALA A 157 12.08 -20.03 -5.36
N GLN A 158 13.37 -20.19 -5.66
CA GLN A 158 14.17 -21.36 -5.25
C GLN A 158 14.38 -21.40 -3.72
N GLU A 159 14.46 -20.24 -3.07
CA GLU A 159 14.60 -20.12 -1.61
C GLU A 159 13.37 -20.66 -0.86
N PHE A 160 12.22 -20.77 -1.55
CA PHE A 160 10.96 -21.27 -1.00
C PHE A 160 10.63 -22.70 -1.44
N PHE A 161 11.62 -23.47 -1.90
CA PHE A 161 11.44 -24.91 -2.12
C PHE A 161 11.37 -25.68 -0.79
N MET A 162 10.71 -26.84 -0.80
CA MET A 162 10.38 -27.58 0.42
C MET A 162 11.61 -28.00 1.22
N GLU A 163 12.74 -28.25 0.56
CA GLU A 163 14.01 -28.57 1.18
C GLU A 163 14.53 -27.39 2.01
N ASN A 164 14.48 -26.17 1.46
CA ASN A 164 14.89 -24.95 2.13
C ASN A 164 13.91 -24.57 3.26
N ILE A 165 12.61 -24.76 3.04
CA ILE A 165 11.58 -24.51 4.07
C ILE A 165 11.82 -25.37 5.31
N LYS A 166 12.21 -26.64 5.16
CA LYS A 166 12.50 -27.52 6.30
C LYS A 166 13.61 -26.96 7.18
N VAL A 167 14.69 -26.46 6.58
CA VAL A 167 15.79 -25.81 7.31
C VAL A 167 15.31 -24.54 8.00
N MET A 168 14.48 -23.72 7.32
CA MET A 168 13.92 -22.52 7.92
C MET A 168 13.04 -22.82 9.14
N ILE A 169 12.30 -23.93 9.15
CA ILE A 169 11.45 -24.33 10.28
C ILE A 169 12.29 -24.56 11.54
N GLU A 170 13.44 -25.23 11.43
CA GLU A 170 14.35 -25.45 12.57
C GLU A 170 14.81 -24.12 13.16
N LEU A 171 15.23 -23.17 12.31
CA LEU A 171 15.62 -21.82 12.73
C LEU A 171 14.47 -21.02 13.35
N ILE A 172 13.24 -21.20 12.87
CA ILE A 172 12.04 -20.56 13.43
C ILE A 172 11.75 -21.10 14.84
N VAL A 173 11.89 -22.40 15.05
CA VAL A 173 11.72 -23.04 16.37
C VAL A 173 12.78 -22.50 17.33
N GLU A 174 14.04 -22.43 16.91
CA GLU A 174 15.11 -21.85 17.72
C GLU A 174 14.86 -20.37 18.08
N ALA A 175 14.39 -19.57 17.13
CA ALA A 175 14.03 -18.16 17.36
C ALA A 175 12.87 -18.00 18.36
N SER A 176 12.06 -19.04 18.57
CA SER A 176 10.92 -18.97 19.50
C SER A 176 11.34 -19.15 20.96
N ALA A 177 12.46 -19.81 21.22
CA ALA A 177 12.91 -20.11 22.58
C ALA A 177 13.09 -18.85 23.45
N PRO A 178 13.80 -17.79 23.01
CA PRO A 178 13.94 -16.56 23.81
C PRO A 178 12.61 -15.87 24.09
N LEU A 179 11.65 -15.93 23.16
CA LEU A 179 10.31 -15.37 23.36
C LEU A 179 9.56 -16.11 24.46
N LEU A 180 9.60 -17.45 24.42
CA LEU A 180 8.94 -18.30 25.40
C LEU A 180 9.58 -18.14 26.79
N GLU A 181 10.91 -18.10 26.89
CA GLU A 181 11.61 -17.85 28.16
C GLU A 181 11.19 -16.52 28.81
N VAL A 182 11.05 -15.45 28.01
CA VAL A 182 10.58 -14.16 28.53
C VAL A 182 9.13 -14.29 29.04
N TRP A 183 8.25 -14.96 28.31
CA TRP A 183 6.86 -15.15 28.73
C TRP A 183 6.74 -16.04 29.97
N ASP A 184 7.51 -17.12 30.06
CA ASP A 184 7.54 -18.01 31.23
C ASP A 184 8.03 -17.25 32.47
N SER A 185 9.12 -16.47 32.36
CA SER A 185 9.62 -15.64 33.47
C SER A 185 8.59 -14.62 33.98
N MET A 186 7.71 -14.12 33.11
CA MET A 186 6.65 -13.20 33.49
C MET A 186 5.53 -13.86 34.30
N LEU A 187 5.36 -15.17 34.15
CA LEU A 187 4.36 -15.98 34.86
C LEU A 187 4.88 -16.49 36.21
N ASP A 188 6.19 -16.75 36.31
CA ASP A 188 6.84 -17.27 37.51
C ASP A 188 6.90 -16.25 38.66
N ASP A 189 6.91 -14.95 38.37
CA ASP A 189 7.14 -13.90 39.36
C ASP A 189 5.96 -13.64 40.33
N THR A 190 4.74 -14.06 40.00
CA THR A 190 3.55 -13.96 40.88
C THR A 190 2.43 -14.69 40.17
N GLY A 191 2.08 -15.91 40.59
CA GLY A 191 0.97 -16.67 39.98
C GLY A 191 -0.25 -15.78 39.71
N GLY A 192 -0.67 -15.70 38.45
CA GLY A 192 -1.68 -14.74 38.00
C GLY A 192 -1.68 -14.57 36.48
N SER A 193 -2.44 -13.59 35.99
CA SER A 193 -2.43 -13.16 34.58
C SER A 193 -1.62 -11.88 34.41
N ARG A 194 -0.91 -11.76 33.29
CA ARG A 194 -0.24 -10.52 32.88
C ARG A 194 -0.76 -10.01 31.54
N GLU A 195 -0.86 -8.69 31.44
CA GLU A 195 -1.04 -8.00 30.17
C GLU A 195 0.31 -7.92 29.44
N ILE A 196 0.32 -8.21 28.14
CA ILE A 196 1.52 -8.21 27.31
C ILE A 196 1.31 -7.37 26.04
N ASP A 197 2.38 -6.73 25.57
CA ASP A 197 2.42 -6.08 24.25
C ASP A 197 2.68 -7.11 23.15
N VAL A 198 1.60 -7.71 22.63
CA VAL A 198 1.66 -8.71 21.56
C VAL A 198 2.35 -8.19 20.29
N ASP A 199 2.09 -6.94 19.91
CA ASP A 199 2.69 -6.33 18.71
C ASP A 199 4.21 -6.17 18.86
N GLY A 200 4.65 -5.71 20.03
CA GLY A 200 6.06 -5.64 20.38
C GLY A 200 6.78 -6.98 20.25
N TYR A 201 6.23 -8.01 20.91
CA TYR A 201 6.82 -9.35 20.91
C TYR A 201 6.83 -10.00 19.53
N LEU A 202 5.70 -10.04 18.83
CA LEU A 202 5.61 -10.68 17.52
C LEU A 202 6.50 -9.98 16.48
N ARG A 203 6.66 -8.64 16.59
CA ARG A 203 7.57 -7.90 15.72
C ARG A 203 9.03 -8.24 15.97
N SER A 204 9.45 -8.35 17.23
CA SER A 204 10.81 -8.75 17.57
C SER A 204 11.10 -10.19 17.15
N PHE A 205 10.18 -11.11 17.45
CA PHE A 205 10.26 -12.51 17.02
C PHE A 205 10.33 -12.65 15.49
N SER A 206 9.48 -11.93 14.75
CA SER A 206 9.52 -11.95 13.28
C SER A 206 10.84 -11.41 12.74
N ALA A 207 11.42 -10.38 13.36
CA ALA A 207 12.73 -9.86 12.96
C ALA A 207 13.85 -10.88 13.22
N ASP A 208 13.82 -11.58 14.37
CA ASP A 208 14.77 -12.65 14.71
C ASP A 208 14.69 -13.80 13.69
N VAL A 209 13.47 -14.27 13.41
CA VAL A 209 13.20 -15.30 12.40
C VAL A 209 13.77 -14.92 11.04
N ILE A 210 13.49 -13.70 10.55
CA ILE A 210 13.99 -13.30 9.21
C ILE A 210 15.51 -13.12 9.25
N ALA A 211 16.07 -12.58 10.33
CA ALA A 211 17.52 -12.43 10.47
C ALA A 211 18.23 -13.79 10.41
N ARG A 212 17.75 -14.81 11.13
CA ARG A 212 18.32 -16.16 11.09
C ARG A 212 18.13 -16.83 9.73
N THR A 213 16.92 -16.80 9.19
CA THR A 213 16.59 -17.53 7.96
C THR A 213 17.19 -16.90 6.70
N CYS A 214 17.37 -15.58 6.66
CA CYS A 214 17.94 -14.89 5.50
C CYS A 214 19.43 -14.56 5.62
N PHE A 215 19.96 -14.33 6.83
CA PHE A 215 21.35 -13.89 7.05
C PHE A 215 22.22 -14.91 7.81
N GLY A 216 21.64 -15.99 8.36
CA GLY A 216 22.38 -17.09 8.97
C GLY A 216 23.35 -16.62 10.06
N SER A 217 24.66 -16.85 9.84
CA SER A 217 25.73 -16.49 10.79
C SER A 217 25.93 -14.98 10.97
N ASP A 218 25.34 -14.14 10.12
CA ASP A 218 25.41 -12.68 10.19
C ASP A 218 24.16 -12.06 10.85
N PHE A 219 23.56 -12.80 11.78
CA PHE A 219 22.33 -12.43 12.50
C PHE A 219 22.36 -11.01 13.07
N ALA A 220 23.48 -10.60 13.69
CA ALA A 220 23.64 -9.27 14.29
C ALA A 220 23.52 -8.14 13.25
N THR A 221 24.05 -8.36 12.05
CA THR A 221 23.87 -7.43 10.92
C THR A 221 22.41 -7.38 10.47
N GLY A 222 21.74 -8.53 10.47
CA GLY A 222 20.30 -8.63 10.20
C GLY A 222 19.45 -7.76 11.14
N GLU A 223 19.70 -7.81 12.44
CA GLU A 223 19.00 -6.97 13.42
C GLU A 223 19.19 -5.47 13.16
N GLU A 224 20.43 -5.04 12.83
CA GLU A 224 20.71 -3.64 12.49
C GLU A 224 19.93 -3.20 11.24
N ILE A 225 19.86 -4.06 10.22
CA ILE A 225 19.07 -3.81 8.99
C ILE A 225 17.60 -3.60 9.35
N PHE A 226 16.99 -4.46 10.17
CA PHE A 226 15.58 -4.32 10.57
C PHE A 226 15.32 -3.05 11.36
N TYR A 227 16.24 -2.66 12.24
CA TYR A 227 16.15 -1.39 12.95
C TYR A 227 16.12 -0.20 11.97
N LYS A 228 17.05 -0.16 11.00
CA LYS A 228 17.10 0.93 10.00
C LYS A 228 15.87 0.93 9.08
N LEU A 229 15.43 -0.23 8.60
CA LEU A 229 14.20 -0.36 7.79
C LEU A 229 12.97 0.18 8.52
N ARG A 230 12.87 -0.05 9.83
CA ARG A 230 11.78 0.48 10.66
C ARG A 230 11.81 2.00 10.75
N GLN A 231 12.98 2.60 10.92
CA GLN A 231 13.11 4.06 10.92
C GLN A 231 12.67 4.64 9.58
N LEU A 232 13.06 4.00 8.48
CA LEU A 232 12.67 4.41 7.14
C LEU A 232 11.15 4.27 6.89
N GLN A 233 10.56 3.15 7.32
CA GLN A 233 9.11 2.94 7.23
C GLN A 233 8.34 4.01 7.99
N LYS A 234 8.77 4.37 9.21
CA LYS A 234 8.16 5.44 10.00
C LYS A 234 8.24 6.79 9.27
N ALA A 235 9.41 7.13 8.74
CA ALA A 235 9.61 8.38 8.00
C ALA A 235 8.70 8.49 6.78
N ILE A 236 8.58 7.42 5.99
CA ILE A 236 7.72 7.40 4.79
C ILE A 236 6.24 7.46 5.18
N SER A 237 5.82 6.78 6.24
CA SER A 237 4.42 6.82 6.70
C SER A 237 3.95 8.22 7.08
N GLN A 238 4.85 9.07 7.56
CA GLN A 238 4.56 10.48 7.88
C GLN A 238 4.46 11.36 6.61
N GLN A 239 5.17 11.01 5.54
CA GLN A 239 5.07 11.69 4.24
C GLN A 239 3.81 11.30 3.46
N ASP A 240 3.41 10.02 3.50
CA ASP A 240 2.28 9.48 2.73
C ASP A 240 0.89 9.85 3.28
N ALA A 241 0.78 10.64 4.36
CA ALA A 241 -0.51 11.14 4.87
C ALA A 241 -1.29 12.00 3.84
N LEU A 242 -0.66 12.34 2.72
CA LEU A 242 -1.20 13.12 1.61
C LEU A 242 -1.41 12.28 0.34
N VAL A 243 -1.85 11.03 0.43
CA VAL A 243 -2.13 10.13 -0.72
C VAL A 243 -2.97 10.78 -1.85
N GLY A 244 -3.74 11.84 -1.56
CA GLY A 244 -4.49 12.61 -2.56
C GLY A 244 -3.73 13.75 -3.26
N LEU A 245 -2.63 14.25 -2.70
CA LEU A 245 -1.81 15.34 -3.27
C LEU A 245 -0.45 14.86 -3.78
N SER A 246 0.10 13.78 -3.22
CA SER A 246 1.39 13.21 -3.67
C SER A 246 1.32 12.55 -5.05
N THR A 247 0.12 12.32 -5.59
CA THR A 247 -0.07 11.80 -6.95
C THR A 247 0.04 12.88 -8.03
N VAL A 248 0.08 14.16 -7.65
CA VAL A 248 0.22 15.31 -8.57
C VAL A 248 1.69 15.70 -8.78
N TRP A 249 2.61 15.21 -7.92
CA TRP A 249 4.05 15.57 -7.93
C TRP A 249 4.95 14.32 -8.07
#